data_AF-A0A6J4QTL8-F1
#
_entry.id   AF-A0A6J4QTL8-F1
#
_cell.length_a   1.000
_cell.length_b   1.000
_cell.length_c   1.000
_cell.angle_alpha   90.00
_cell.angle_beta   90.00
_cell.angle_gamma   90.00
#
_symmetry.space_group_name_H-M   'P 1'
#
loop_
_entity.id
_entity.type
_entity.pdbx_description
1 polymer ?
#
loop_
_entity_poly.entity_id
_entity_poly.type
_entity_poly.pdbx_seq_one_letter_code
_entity_poly.pdbx_strand_id
1 'polypeptide(L)' 'GLSVAEGEIDRASFPIANYDEQNVAEISKHIDALTAAQIREVREYEKRNKNRETLIDQFDRKLKAVSA' A
#
# COMPACT_ATOMS: atom_id res chain seq x y z
N GLY A 1 -25.42 -17.72 -13.75
CA GLY A 1 -24.12 -17.95 -13.11
C GLY A 1 -23.24 -16.76 -13.35
N LEU A 2 -23.44 -15.68 -12.61
CA LEU A 2 -22.56 -14.52 -12.65
C LEU A 2 -21.54 -14.70 -11.53
N SER A 3 -20.51 -15.48 -11.80
CA SER A 3 -19.31 -15.54 -10.96
C SER A 3 -18.55 -14.23 -11.22
N VAL A 4 -18.84 -13.20 -10.42
CA VAL A 4 -18.00 -12.01 -10.37
C VAL A 4 -16.72 -12.49 -9.70
N ALA A 5 -15.71 -12.77 -10.51
CA ALA A 5 -14.39 -13.16 -10.03
C ALA A 5 -13.83 -12.00 -9.22
N GLU A 6 -13.95 -12.12 -7.90
CA GLU A 6 -13.05 -11.49 -6.95
C GLU A 6 -11.62 -11.80 -7.43
N GLY A 7 -10.86 -10.77 -7.81
CA GLY A 7 -9.45 -10.94 -8.17
C GLY A 7 -9.03 -10.42 -9.53
N GLU A 8 -9.51 -9.25 -9.96
CA GLU A 8 -8.67 -8.40 -10.80
C GLU A 8 -7.56 -7.81 -9.92
N ILE A 9 -6.55 -8.63 -9.63
CA ILE A 9 -5.22 -8.08 -9.34
C ILE A 9 -4.77 -7.45 -10.66
N ASP A 10 -5.04 -6.17 -10.82
CA ASP A 10 -4.39 -5.34 -11.82
C ASP A 10 -2.88 -5.37 -11.51
N ARG A 11 -2.19 -6.36 -12.09
CA ARG A 11 -0.73 -6.55 -11.97
C ARG A 11 0.04 -5.54 -12.82
N ALA A 12 -0.53 -4.38 -13.14
CA ALA A 12 0.09 -3.39 -14.00
C ALA A 12 0.23 -2.01 -13.34
N SER A 13 -0.58 -1.67 -12.32
CA SER A 13 -0.49 -0.38 -11.65
C SER A 13 -0.06 -0.48 -10.19
N PHE A 14 0.89 0.36 -9.79
CA PHE A 14 1.29 0.49 -8.40
C PHE A 14 0.08 0.92 -7.54
N PRO A 15 -0.09 0.42 -6.30
CA PRO A 15 -1.32 0.64 -5.52
C PRO A 15 -1.65 2.10 -5.21
N ILE A 16 -0.67 2.99 -5.32
CA ILE A 16 -0.81 4.43 -5.10
C ILE A 16 -0.36 5.17 -6.36
N ALA A 17 -1.29 5.83 -7.04
CA ALA A 17 -0.95 6.66 -8.20
C ALA A 17 0.03 7.78 -7.81
N ASN A 18 1.04 8.00 -8.64
CA ASN A 18 2.06 9.05 -8.47
C ASN A 18 2.77 9.00 -7.10
N TYR A 19 2.93 7.79 -6.52
CA TYR A 19 3.48 7.61 -5.18
C TYR A 19 4.81 8.34 -4.94
N ASP A 20 5.70 8.33 -5.93
CA ASP A 20 7.00 8.98 -5.82
C ASP A 20 6.90 10.50 -5.65
N GLU A 21 5.86 11.11 -6.24
CA GLU A 21 5.59 12.54 -6.21
C GLU A 21 4.83 12.97 -4.93
N GLN A 22 4.31 12.00 -4.17
CA GLN A 22 3.55 12.28 -2.96
C GLN A 22 4.43 12.43 -1.71
N ASN A 23 3.95 13.25 -0.78
CA ASN A 23 4.54 13.43 0.54
C ASN A 23 3.98 12.44 1.55
N VAL A 24 4.66 12.31 2.69
CA VAL A 24 4.27 11.38 3.78
C VAL A 24 2.80 11.54 4.14
N ALA A 25 2.31 12.76 4.34
CA ALA A 25 0.93 13.03 4.73
C ALA A 25 -0.11 12.62 3.67
N GLU A 26 0.22 12.75 2.38
CA GLU A 26 -0.67 12.34 1.29
C GLU A 26 -0.71 10.82 1.18
N ILE A 27 0.47 10.19 1.20
CA ILE A 27 0.60 8.73 1.20
C ILE A 27 -0.15 8.13 2.38
N SER A 28 -0.01 8.69 3.59
CA SER A 28 -0.72 8.23 4.81
C SER A 28 -2.24 8.14 4.62
N LYS A 29 -2.86 9.07 3.88
CA LYS A 29 -4.31 9.02 3.60
C LYS A 29 -4.66 7.81 2.72
N HIS A 30 -3.78 7.45 1.79
CA HIS A 30 -3.96 6.27 0.95
C HIS A 30 -3.77 4.97 1.73
N ILE A 31 -2.84 4.93 2.70
CA ILE A 31 -2.58 3.73 3.53
C ILE A 31 -3.87 3.17 4.15
N ASP A 32 -4.77 4.05 4.60
CA ASP A 32 -6.04 3.63 5.21
C ASP A 32 -7.00 2.93 4.24
N ALA A 33 -6.93 3.25 2.96
CA ALA A 33 -7.73 2.66 1.90
C ALA A 33 -7.09 1.39 1.27
N LEU A 34 -5.84 1.08 1.62
CA LEU A 34 -5.13 -0.09 1.10
C LEU A 34 -5.45 -1.36 1.90
N THR A 35 -5.49 -2.48 1.18
CA THR A 35 -5.55 -3.82 1.78
C THR A 35 -4.19 -4.25 2.34
N ALA A 36 -4.18 -5.23 3.25
CA ALA A 36 -2.93 -5.77 3.81
C ALA A 36 -1.94 -6.27 2.75
N ALA A 37 -2.43 -6.83 1.63
CA ALA A 37 -1.60 -7.26 0.52
C ALA A 37 -0.93 -6.07 -0.19
N GLN A 38 -1.69 -5.01 -0.48
CA GLN A 38 -1.16 -3.79 -1.10
C GLN A 38 -0.18 -3.06 -0.17
N ILE A 39 -0.46 -2.99 1.14
CA ILE A 39 0.44 -2.39 2.12
C ILE A 39 1.80 -3.09 2.14
N ARG A 40 1.82 -4.42 2.06
CA ARG A 40 3.07 -5.19 1.97
C ARG A 40 3.86 -4.83 0.71
N GLU A 41 3.20 -4.70 -0.42
CA GLU A 41 3.82 -4.34 -1.69
C GLU A 41 4.42 -2.93 -1.65
N VAL A 42 3.63 -1.93 -1.23
CA VAL A 42 4.09 -0.54 -1.11
C VAL A 42 5.22 -0.41 -0.09
N ARG A 43 5.16 -1.13 1.02
CA ARG A 43 6.23 -1.15 2.03
C ARG A 43 7.55 -1.70 1.48
N GLU A 44 7.50 -2.79 0.72
CA GLU A 44 8.71 -3.36 0.12
C GLU A 44 9.27 -2.43 -0.96
N TYR A 45 8.41 -1.79 -1.74
CA TYR A 45 8.81 -0.76 -2.70
C TYR A 45 9.48 0.42 -2.00
N GLU A 46 8.86 0.95 -0.93
CA GLU A 46 9.41 2.07 -0.16
C GLU A 46 10.79 1.74 0.39
N LYS A 47 10.96 0.55 0.98
CA LYS A 47 12.25 0.09 1.51
C LYS A 47 13.35 0.00 0.46
N ARG A 48 12.99 -0.38 -0.77
CA ARG A 48 13.94 -0.53 -1.89
C ARG A 48 14.21 0.77 -2.63
N ASN A 49 13.33 1.77 -2.51
CA ASN A 49 13.41 3.02 -3.24
C ASN A 49 13.92 4.16 -2.32
N LYS A 50 13.02 4.94 -1.71
CA LYS A 50 13.37 6.12 -0.89
C LYS A 50 13.68 5.81 0.57
N ASN A 51 13.26 4.63 1.04
CA ASN A 51 13.44 4.12 2.39
C ASN A 51 13.06 5.15 3.49
N ARG A 52 11.93 5.86 3.33
CA ARG A 52 11.46 6.83 4.32
C ARG A 52 10.94 6.07 5.55
N GLU A 53 11.70 6.13 6.64
CA GLU A 53 11.39 5.40 7.88
C GLU A 53 9.97 5.67 8.40
N THR A 54 9.51 6.92 8.33
CA THR A 54 8.16 7.31 8.76
C THR A 54 7.05 6.59 7.98
N LEU A 55 7.24 6.33 6.69
CA LEU A 55 6.25 5.58 5.90
C LEU A 55 6.32 4.09 6.22
N ILE A 56 7.53 3.54 6.34
CA ILE A 56 7.75 2.14 6.69
C ILE A 56 7.07 1.78 8.02
N ASP A 57 7.24 2.62 9.04
CA ASP A 57 6.59 2.44 10.35
C ASP A 57 5.05 2.51 10.23
N GLN A 58 4.51 3.46 9.45
CA GLN A 58 3.06 3.55 9.24
C GLN A 58 2.49 2.31 8.54
N PHE A 59 3.16 1.80 7.50
CA PHE A 59 2.76 0.55 6.84
C PHE A 59 2.80 -0.63 7.81
N ASP A 60 3.83 -0.72 8.66
CA ASP A 60 3.95 -1.79 9.67
C ASP A 60 2.82 -1.74 10.70
N ARG A 61 2.51 -0.54 11.22
CA ARG A 61 1.39 -0.32 12.16
C ARG A 61 0.05 -0.71 11.55
N LYS A 62 -0.22 -0.28 10.32
CA LYS A 62 -1.47 -0.63 9.64
C LYS A 62 -1.55 -2.13 9.37
N LEU A 63 -0.45 -2.77 8.98
CA LEU A 63 -0.42 -4.23 8.78
C LEU A 63 -0.73 -4.98 10.07
N LYS A 64 -0.17 -4.56 11.21
CA LYS A 64 -0.50 -5.11 12.54
C LYS A 64 -1.97 -4.92 12.90
N ALA A 65 -2.51 -3.73 12.63
CA ALA A 65 -3.91 -3.39 12.93
C ALA A 65 -4.91 -4.18 12.07
N VAL A 66 -4.58 -4.52 10.82
CA VAL A 66 -5.44 -5.30 9.92
C VAL A 66 -5.36 -6.80 10.21
N SER A 67 -4.26 -7.28 10.80
CA SER A 67 -4.07 -8.69 11.20
C SER A 67 -4.57 -9.04 12.61
N ALA A 68 -4.98 -8.04 13.39
CA ALA A 68 -5.48 -8.20 14.76
C ALA A 68 -7.01 -8.37 14.75
#